data_AF-A0A1W9IFZ9-F1
#
_entry.id   AF-A0A1W9IFZ9-F1
#
_cell.length_a   1.000
_cell.length_b   1.000
_cell.length_c   1.000
_cell.angle_alpha   90.00
_cell.angle_beta   90.00
_cell.angle_gamma   90.00
#
_symmetry.space_group_name_H-M   'P 1'
#
loop_
_entity.id
_entity.type
_entity.pdbx_description
1 polymer ?
#
loop_
_entity_poly.entity_id
_entity_poly.type
_entity_poly.pdbx_seq_one_letter_code
_entity_poly.pdbx_strand_id
1 'polypeptide(L)' 'MPMADKPPPFDDEAAQRFAEVTANMLGITIAADWMPAVIRNLRTNATVAELLLSQPLDDEIESTAVFRP' A
#
# COMPACT_ATOMS: atom_id res chain seq x y z
N MET A 1 15.93 16.70 -5.55
CA MET A 1 15.82 15.47 -6.35
C MET A 1 14.71 15.68 -7.37
N PRO A 2 14.82 15.25 -8.63
CA PRO A 2 13.67 15.28 -9.52
C PRO A 2 12.54 14.53 -8.81
N MET A 3 11.36 15.15 -8.72
CA MET A 3 10.18 14.47 -8.17
C MET A 3 10.02 13.18 -8.96
N ALA A 4 10.09 12.03 -8.28
CA ALA A 4 9.82 10.77 -8.94
C ALA A 4 8.47 10.89 -9.64
N ASP A 5 8.41 10.52 -10.93
CA ASP A 5 7.16 10.54 -11.68
C ASP A 5 6.07 9.87 -10.86
N LYS A 6 4.90 10.52 -10.75
CA LYS A 6 3.77 9.99 -9.98
C LYS A 6 3.54 8.54 -10.45
N PRO A 7 3.59 7.53 -9.55
CA PRO A 7 3.35 6.16 -9.93
C PRO A 7 1.93 6.02 -10.54
N PRO A 8 1.75 5.06 -11.46
CA PRO A 8 0.44 4.86 -12.09
C PRO A 8 -0.65 4.61 -11.04
N PRO A 9 -1.90 5.00 -11.31
CA PRO A 9 -3.00 4.83 -10.36
C PRO A 9 -3.16 3.38 -9.91
N PHE A 10 -3.45 3.18 -8.62
CA PHE A 10 -3.74 1.86 -8.07
C PHE A 10 -5.22 1.51 -8.27
N ASP A 11 -5.54 1.02 -9.47
CA ASP A 11 -6.89 0.63 -9.91
C ASP A 11 -7.28 -0.81 -9.52
N ASP A 12 -8.44 -1.30 -9.99
CA ASP A 12 -8.96 -2.62 -9.64
C ASP A 12 -8.08 -3.77 -10.15
N GLU A 13 -7.50 -3.65 -11.36
CA GLU A 13 -6.61 -4.67 -11.91
C GLU A 13 -5.30 -4.71 -11.12
N ALA A 14 -4.72 -3.56 -10.83
CA ALA A 14 -3.53 -3.45 -10.00
C ALA A 14 -3.76 -4.00 -8.59
N ALA A 15 -4.89 -3.66 -7.97
CA ALA A 15 -5.27 -4.15 -6.65
C ALA A 15 -5.51 -5.66 -6.62
N GLN A 16 -6.15 -6.22 -7.65
CA GLN A 16 -6.35 -7.67 -7.75
C GLN A 16 -5.01 -8.40 -7.90
N ARG A 17 -4.15 -7.96 -8.83
CA ARG A 17 -2.82 -8.56 -9.03
C ARG A 17 -1.98 -8.47 -7.75
N PHE A 18 -2.01 -7.33 -7.06
CA PHE A 18 -1.33 -7.14 -5.79
C PHE A 18 -1.84 -8.12 -4.72
N ALA A 19 -3.17 -8.28 -4.59
CA ALA A 19 -3.78 -9.19 -3.64
C ALA A 19 -3.36 -10.65 -3.92
N GLU A 20 -3.42 -11.09 -5.16
CA GLU A 20 -3.07 -12.46 -5.58
C GLU A 20 -1.58 -12.77 -5.32
N VAL A 21 -0.68 -11.87 -5.73
CA VAL A 21 0.77 -12.03 -5.53
C VAL A 21 1.11 -12.03 -4.04
N THR A 22 0.55 -11.09 -3.28
CA THR A 22 0.81 -10.97 -1.84
C THR A 22 0.25 -12.16 -1.06
N ALA A 23 -0.96 -12.62 -1.40
CA ALA A 23 -1.57 -13.79 -0.79
C ALA A 23 -0.72 -15.04 -1.02
N ASN A 24 -0.25 -15.25 -2.26
CA ASN A 24 0.65 -16.36 -2.57
C ASN A 24 1.99 -16.27 -1.81
N MET A 25 2.60 -15.09 -1.77
CA MET A 25 3.86 -14.86 -1.05
C MET A 25 3.73 -15.12 0.45
N LEU A 26 2.60 -14.75 1.06
CA LEU A 26 2.33 -14.92 2.48
C LEU A 26 1.70 -16.28 2.83
N GLY A 27 1.41 -17.12 1.84
CA GLY A 27 0.69 -18.40 2.05
C GLY A 27 -0.74 -18.21 2.55
N ILE A 28 -1.37 -17.08 2.24
CA ILE A 28 -2.75 -16.75 2.64
C ILE A 28 -3.70 -17.20 1.53
N THR A 29 -4.79 -17.88 1.91
CA THR A 29 -5.88 -18.18 0.97
C THR A 29 -6.97 -17.10 1.09
N ILE A 30 -7.29 -16.42 -0.02
CA ILE A 30 -8.41 -15.49 -0.09
C ILE A 30 -9.59 -16.21 -0.73
N ALA A 31 -10.71 -16.28 -0.01
CA ALA A 31 -11.95 -16.84 -0.55
C ALA A 31 -12.46 -15.95 -1.71
N ALA A 32 -13.03 -16.56 -2.75
CA ALA A 32 -13.43 -15.85 -3.97
C ALA A 32 -14.48 -14.75 -3.71
N ASP A 33 -15.39 -14.99 -2.77
CA ASP A 33 -16.42 -14.04 -2.33
C ASP A 33 -15.84 -12.85 -1.54
N TRP A 34 -14.62 -12.97 -0.99
CA TRP A 34 -13.94 -11.89 -0.27
C TRP A 34 -13.10 -11.00 -1.18
N MET A 35 -12.70 -11.49 -2.35
CA MET A 35 -11.83 -10.76 -3.28
C MET A 35 -12.35 -9.35 -3.62
N PRO A 36 -13.65 -9.13 -3.91
CA PRO A 36 -14.16 -7.78 -4.17
C PRO A 36 -13.96 -6.81 -2.98
N ALA A 37 -14.12 -7.30 -1.74
CA ALA A 37 -13.92 -6.49 -0.55
C ALA A 37 -12.43 -6.19 -0.30
N VAL A 38 -11.55 -7.15 -0.56
CA VAL A 38 -10.09 -6.98 -0.48
C VAL A 38 -9.64 -5.91 -1.46
N ILE A 39 -10.04 -6.00 -2.73
CA ILE A 39 -9.72 -5.02 -3.78
C ILE A 39 -10.15 -3.61 -3.35
N ARG A 40 -11.41 -3.46 -2.92
CA ARG A 40 -11.93 -2.17 -2.45
C ARG A 40 -11.09 -1.59 -1.32
N ASN A 41 -10.76 -2.38 -0.31
CA ASN A 41 -9.98 -1.92 0.84
C ASN A 41 -8.54 -1.55 0.46
N LEU A 42 -7.90 -2.33 -0.42
CA LEU A 42 -6.57 -2.03 -0.93
C LEU A 42 -6.54 -0.68 -1.67
N ARG A 43 -7.56 -0.40 -2.49
CA ARG A 43 -7.70 0.90 -3.17
C ARG A 43 -7.89 2.05 -2.19
N THR A 44 -8.73 1.88 -1.18
CA THR A 44 -8.89 2.89 -0.12
C THR A 44 -7.57 3.17 0.60
N ASN A 45 -6.82 2.12 0.94
CA ASN A 45 -5.52 2.26 1.59
C ASN A 45 -4.50 2.96 0.67
N ALA A 46 -4.50 2.66 -0.63
CA ALA A 46 -3.64 3.35 -1.60
C ALA A 46 -3.93 4.85 -1.65
N THR A 47 -5.21 5.26 -1.66
CA THR A 47 -5.58 6.69 -1.59
C THR A 47 -5.08 7.36 -0.31
N VAL A 48 -5.21 6.69 0.84
CA VAL A 48 -4.71 7.22 2.11
C VAL A 48 -3.17 7.29 2.12
N ALA A 49 -2.50 6.29 1.56
CA ALA A 49 -1.05 6.29 1.43
C ALA A 49 -0.55 7.42 0.52
N GLU A 50 -1.23 7.68 -0.61
CA GLU A 50 -0.92 8.84 -1.48
C GLU A 50 -1.02 10.16 -0.70
N LEU A 51 -2.02 10.31 0.17
CA LEU A 51 -2.15 11.49 1.02
C LEU A 51 -0.97 11.60 2.00
N LEU A 52 -0.58 10.51 2.65
CA LEU A 52 0.54 10.51 3.59
C LEU A 52 1.87 10.83 2.89
N LEU A 53 2.13 10.22 1.73
CA LEU A 53 3.35 10.42 0.94
C LEU A 53 3.43 11.81 0.29
N SER A 54 2.31 12.54 0.19
CA SER A 54 2.30 13.93 -0.30
C SER A 54 2.90 14.93 0.71
N GLN A 55 3.11 14.50 1.96
CA GLN A 55 3.70 15.34 3.00
C GLN A 55 5.24 15.27 2.92
N PRO A 56 5.95 16.40 3.09
CA PRO A 56 7.40 16.37 3.16
C PRO A 56 7.85 15.66 4.44
N LEU A 57 8.70 14.65 4.29
CA LEU A 57 9.43 14.03 5.38
C LEU A 57 10.89 14.50 5.32
N ASP A 58 11.39 14.98 6.45
CA ASP A 58 12.80 15.27 6.64
C ASP A 58 13.54 13.95 6.91
N ASP A 59 14.72 13.79 6.34
CA ASP A 59 15.57 12.60 6.51
C ASP A 59 16.00 12.43 7.99
N GLU A 60 15.95 13.50 8.79
CA GLU A 60 16.22 13.46 10.22
C GLU A 60 15.02 12.98 11.07
N ILE A 61 13.82 12.82 10.50
CA ILE A 61 12.65 12.34 11.23
C ILE A 61 12.73 10.82 11.42
N GLU A 62 12.94 10.44 12.67
CA GLU A 62 12.93 9.05 13.12
C GLU A 62 11.52 8.48 13.30
N SER A 63 11.42 7.15 13.32
CA SER A 63 10.20 6.45 13.72
C SER A 63 9.76 6.87 15.13
N THR A 64 8.45 7.06 15.34
CA THR A 64 7.89 7.36 16.67
C THR A 64 8.27 6.31 17.71
N ALA A 65 8.44 5.05 17.29
CA ALA A 65 8.92 3.98 18.15
C ALA A 65 10.44 3.84 18.04
N VAL A 66 11.15 4.31 19.07
CA VAL A 66 12.61 4.19 19.19
C VAL A 66 12.94 3.18 20.28
N PHE A 67 13.78 2.18 19.95
CA PHE A 67 14.29 1.24 20.95
C PHE A 67 15.17 1.98 21.97
N ARG A 68 14.89 1.79 23.26
CA ARG A 68 15.73 2.29 24.35
C ARG A 68 16.26 1.08 25.13
N PRO A 69 17.59 0.92 25.25
CA PRO A 69 18.19 -0.21 25.94
C PRO A 69 17.90 -0.23 27.44
#